data_AF-A0ABD0ZNP8-F1
#
_entry.id   AF-A0ABD0ZNP8-F1
#
_cell.length_a   1.000
_cell.length_b   1.000
_cell.length_c   1.000
_cell.angle_alpha   90.00
_cell.angle_beta   90.00
_cell.angle_gamma   90.00
#
_symmetry.space_group_name_H-M   'P 1'
#
loop_
_entity.id
_entity.type
_entity.pdbx_description
1 polymer ?
#
loop_
_entity_poly.entity_id
_entity_poly.type
_entity_poly.pdbx_seq_one_letter_code
_entity_poly.pdbx_strand_id
1 'polypeptide(L)'
;MCHQCQRNDRGRIVACQSCKRKRYCIPCLRNYYPGIAEESIAKKCPFCCNICNCTACLRMDTKLEMLLPHLKGINDEQIAEKLIEAKILGMEFEEVKPQSTNFLPYERLYCDTCKTPIFDLHRSCSSCSFDICLACCLEIRNGKLQACQEDVSWNYTNRGLEYAHGEEGEIVEMTDYNLNSKDRMKVPSMLKAMEAGSITCSCGAGDLELKRILPHDCVSDLVKKVEEAAEASKLLDSPETDGAMPLF
;
A
#
# COMPACT_ATOMS: atom_id res chain seq x y z
N MET A 1 -10.87 -15.87 -28.00
CA MET A 1 -10.22 -16.29 -26.77
C MET A 1 -10.28 -15.18 -25.72
N CYS A 2 -10.74 -15.52 -24.52
CA CYS A 2 -10.76 -14.66 -23.33
C CYS A 2 -9.33 -14.43 -22.85
N HIS A 3 -9.01 -13.18 -22.49
CA HIS A 3 -7.70 -12.79 -22.00
C HIS A 3 -7.31 -13.42 -20.65
N GLN A 4 -8.29 -13.70 -19.78
CA GLN A 4 -8.04 -14.30 -18.47
C GLN A 4 -7.76 -15.80 -18.56
N CYS A 5 -8.70 -16.58 -19.11
CA CYS A 5 -8.60 -18.06 -19.12
C CYS A 5 -8.01 -18.64 -20.40
N GLN A 6 -7.68 -17.82 -21.41
CA GLN A 6 -7.19 -18.27 -22.71
C GLN A 6 -8.09 -19.33 -23.39
N ARG A 7 -9.42 -19.25 -23.16
CA ARG A 7 -10.43 -20.14 -23.77
C ARG A 7 -11.46 -19.38 -24.59
N ASN A 8 -12.15 -20.05 -25.51
CA ASN A 8 -13.21 -19.48 -26.36
C ASN A 8 -14.58 -20.16 -26.17
N ASP A 9 -14.67 -21.21 -25.36
CA ASP A 9 -15.84 -22.06 -25.15
C ASP A 9 -16.69 -21.68 -23.93
N ARG A 10 -16.25 -20.70 -23.12
CA ARG A 10 -16.89 -20.31 -21.85
C ARG A 10 -18.05 -19.30 -22.00
N GLY A 11 -18.78 -19.35 -23.10
CA GLY A 11 -19.99 -18.55 -23.33
C GLY A 11 -19.74 -17.08 -23.69
N ARG A 12 -20.60 -16.18 -23.17
CA ARG A 12 -20.63 -14.75 -23.57
C ARG A 12 -19.31 -14.04 -23.23
N ILE A 13 -18.91 -13.14 -24.15
CA ILE A 13 -17.68 -12.35 -24.07
C ILE A 13 -18.03 -10.85 -23.98
N VAL A 14 -17.29 -10.12 -23.16
CA VAL A 14 -17.27 -8.65 -23.10
C VAL A 14 -15.98 -8.16 -23.74
N ALA A 15 -16.08 -7.32 -24.77
CA ALA A 15 -14.94 -6.72 -25.46
C ALA A 15 -14.67 -5.31 -24.95
N CYS A 16 -13.39 -4.97 -24.77
CA CYS A 16 -12.97 -3.63 -24.34
C CYS A 16 -13.12 -2.62 -25.47
N GLN A 17 -13.83 -1.52 -25.23
CA GLN A 17 -13.99 -0.40 -26.17
C GLN A 17 -12.75 0.50 -26.20
N SER A 18 -12.05 0.65 -25.07
CA SER A 18 -10.85 1.49 -24.95
C SER A 18 -9.67 0.95 -25.77
N CYS A 19 -9.27 -0.32 -25.58
CA CYS A 19 -8.13 -0.88 -26.33
C CYS A 19 -8.52 -1.67 -27.58
N LYS A 20 -9.81 -2.02 -27.74
CA LYS A 20 -10.35 -2.81 -28.87
C LYS A 20 -9.68 -4.17 -29.11
N ARG A 21 -8.75 -4.59 -28.25
CA ARG A 21 -7.94 -5.82 -28.37
C ARG A 21 -8.32 -6.88 -27.34
N LYS A 22 -8.55 -6.48 -26.09
CA LYS A 22 -8.78 -7.40 -24.97
C LYS A 22 -10.27 -7.73 -24.81
N ARG A 23 -10.57 -8.97 -24.46
CA ARG A 23 -11.92 -9.48 -24.26
C ARG A 23 -11.97 -10.53 -23.16
N TYR A 24 -13.07 -10.59 -22.40
CA TYR A 24 -13.21 -11.43 -21.21
C TYR A 24 -14.50 -12.22 -21.26
N CYS A 25 -14.49 -13.50 -20.87
CA CYS A 25 -15.73 -14.24 -20.68
C CYS A 25 -16.39 -13.87 -19.36
N ILE A 26 -17.72 -13.94 -19.32
CA ILE A 26 -18.51 -13.62 -18.13
C ILE A 26 -18.10 -14.43 -16.90
N PRO A 27 -17.84 -15.75 -17.00
CA PRO A 27 -17.34 -16.51 -15.85
C PRO A 27 -16.06 -15.91 -15.25
N CYS A 28 -15.10 -15.49 -16.08
CA CYS A 28 -13.89 -14.85 -15.58
C CYS A 28 -14.16 -13.48 -14.95
N LEU A 29 -15.05 -12.68 -15.52
CA LEU A 29 -15.38 -11.38 -14.92
C LEU A 29 -16.04 -11.52 -13.55
N ARG A 30 -16.98 -12.45 -13.41
CA ARG A 30 -17.66 -12.71 -12.14
C ARG A 30 -16.73 -13.29 -11.07
N ASN A 31 -15.84 -14.20 -11.45
CA ASN A 31 -14.91 -14.81 -10.48
C ASN A 31 -13.82 -13.85 -10.01
N TYR A 32 -13.19 -13.13 -10.94
CA TYR A 32 -11.96 -12.36 -10.66
C TYR A 32 -12.21 -10.86 -10.43
N TYR A 33 -13.34 -10.32 -10.86
CA TYR A 33 -13.69 -8.89 -10.69
C TYR A 33 -15.12 -8.73 -10.17
N PRO A 34 -15.47 -9.38 -9.04
CA PRO A 34 -16.79 -9.24 -8.46
C PRO A 34 -17.04 -7.77 -8.08
N GLY A 35 -18.23 -7.26 -8.41
CA GLY A 35 -18.62 -5.87 -8.08
C GLY A 35 -18.32 -4.83 -9.15
N ILE A 36 -17.64 -5.17 -10.25
CA ILE A 36 -17.49 -4.27 -11.41
C ILE A 36 -18.59 -4.59 -12.43
N ALA A 37 -19.41 -3.58 -12.76
CA ALA A 37 -20.43 -3.70 -13.79
C ALA A 37 -19.82 -4.05 -15.16
N GLU A 38 -20.51 -4.88 -15.93
CA GLU A 38 -20.02 -5.33 -17.23
C GLU A 38 -19.88 -4.18 -18.22
N GLU A 39 -20.74 -3.17 -18.12
CA GLU A 39 -20.67 -1.94 -18.92
C GLU A 39 -19.39 -1.17 -18.62
N SER A 40 -18.98 -1.12 -17.35
CA SER A 40 -17.72 -0.50 -16.93
C SER A 40 -16.52 -1.27 -17.49
N ILE A 41 -16.57 -2.61 -17.47
CA ILE A 41 -15.54 -3.47 -18.07
C ILE A 41 -15.49 -3.32 -19.59
N ALA A 42 -16.65 -3.18 -20.24
CA ALA A 42 -16.76 -2.92 -21.67
C ALA A 42 -16.15 -1.57 -22.03
N LYS A 43 -16.41 -0.50 -21.25
CA LYS A 43 -15.78 0.81 -21.43
C LYS A 43 -14.26 0.70 -21.29
N LYS A 44 -13.77 0.13 -20.18
CA LYS A 44 -12.34 -0.02 -19.90
C LYS A 44 -12.08 -1.31 -19.11
N CYS A 45 -11.42 -2.26 -19.77
CA CYS A 45 -11.24 -3.61 -19.21
C CYS A 45 -10.16 -3.66 -18.10
N PRO A 46 -10.11 -4.75 -17.30
CA PRO A 46 -9.12 -4.93 -16.24
C PRO A 46 -7.66 -4.67 -16.65
N PHE A 47 -7.27 -5.08 -17.86
CA PHE A 47 -5.94 -4.79 -18.41
C PHE A 47 -5.70 -3.29 -18.58
N CYS A 48 -6.64 -2.57 -19.19
CA CYS A 48 -6.52 -1.13 -19.42
C CYS A 48 -6.65 -0.31 -18.12
N CYS A 49 -7.32 -0.87 -17.12
CA CYS A 49 -7.38 -0.31 -15.77
C CYS A 49 -6.20 -0.75 -14.90
N ASN A 50 -5.26 -1.54 -15.44
CA ASN A 50 -4.10 -2.10 -14.73
C ASN A 50 -4.42 -2.94 -13.49
N ILE A 51 -5.67 -3.41 -13.37
CA ILE A 51 -6.12 -4.31 -12.31
C ILE A 51 -6.14 -5.78 -12.75
N CYS A 52 -5.69 -6.09 -13.97
CA CYS A 52 -5.70 -7.45 -14.49
C CYS A 52 -4.83 -8.38 -13.61
N ASN A 53 -5.40 -9.49 -13.17
CA ASN A 53 -4.74 -10.48 -12.32
C ASN A 53 -4.43 -11.80 -13.04
N CYS A 54 -4.47 -11.84 -14.38
CA CYS A 54 -4.04 -13.03 -15.11
C CYS A 54 -2.51 -13.21 -14.98
N THR A 55 -2.04 -14.47 -15.03
CA THR A 55 -0.61 -14.80 -14.87
C THR A 55 0.29 -14.03 -15.83
N ALA A 56 -0.13 -13.86 -17.09
CA ALA A 56 0.64 -13.13 -18.08
C ALA A 56 0.80 -11.65 -17.71
N CYS A 57 -0.24 -10.98 -17.21
CA CYS A 57 -0.20 -9.57 -16.84
C CYS A 57 0.37 -9.31 -15.45
N LEU A 58 0.34 -10.30 -14.56
CA LEU A 58 1.06 -10.24 -13.29
C LEU A 58 2.58 -10.31 -13.47
N ARG A 59 3.03 -10.99 -14.53
CA ARG A 59 4.44 -11.09 -14.91
C ARG A 59 4.95 -9.90 -15.74
N MET A 60 4.09 -8.94 -16.07
CA MET A 60 4.52 -7.72 -16.75
C MET A 60 5.01 -6.70 -15.72
N ASP A 61 6.14 -6.07 -16.01
CA ASP A 61 6.75 -5.06 -15.14
C ASP A 61 5.95 -3.75 -15.04
N THR A 62 4.90 -3.59 -15.86
CA THR A 62 4.02 -2.41 -15.87
C THR A 62 3.33 -2.14 -14.52
N LYS A 63 3.26 -3.14 -13.62
CA LYS A 63 2.76 -2.94 -12.25
C LYS A 63 3.77 -2.26 -11.33
N LEU A 64 5.07 -2.42 -11.59
CA LEU A 64 6.12 -1.79 -10.79
C LEU A 64 6.09 -0.27 -10.96
N GLU A 65 5.89 0.21 -12.20
CA GLU A 65 5.76 1.65 -12.49
C GLU A 65 4.58 2.30 -11.75
N MET A 66 3.48 1.57 -11.53
CA MET A 66 2.35 2.09 -10.77
C MET A 66 2.57 2.13 -9.27
N LEU A 67 3.38 1.21 -8.74
CA LEU A 67 3.72 1.17 -7.32
C LEU A 67 4.80 2.21 -6.98
N LEU A 68 5.66 2.56 -7.93
CA LEU A 68 6.79 3.46 -7.71
C LEU A 68 6.39 4.81 -7.07
N PRO A 69 5.35 5.55 -7.53
CA PRO A 69 4.93 6.78 -6.87
C PRO A 69 4.54 6.59 -5.39
N HIS A 70 3.92 5.46 -5.06
CA HIS A 70 3.52 5.14 -3.69
C HIS A 70 4.73 4.82 -2.82
N LEU A 71 5.67 4.03 -3.36
CA LEU A 71 6.93 3.72 -2.67
C LEU A 71 7.77 4.98 -2.43
N LYS A 72 7.83 5.89 -3.41
CA LYS A 72 8.46 7.20 -3.26
C LYS A 72 7.78 8.03 -2.18
N GLY A 73 6.45 8.09 -2.18
CA GLY A 73 5.70 8.78 -1.11
C GLY A 73 6.04 8.26 0.29
N ILE A 74 6.07 6.93 0.46
CA ILE A 74 6.48 6.31 1.74
C ILE A 74 7.93 6.70 2.09
N ASN A 75 8.85 6.65 1.13
CA ASN A 75 10.24 7.01 1.35
C ASN A 75 10.40 8.49 1.73
N ASP A 76 9.68 9.39 1.06
CA ASP A 76 9.69 10.83 1.33
C ASP A 76 9.14 11.13 2.72
N GLU A 77 8.07 10.45 3.15
CA GLU A 77 7.54 10.54 4.52
C GLU A 77 8.58 10.09 5.55
N GLN A 78 9.29 8.99 5.30
CA GLN A 78 10.35 8.52 6.20
C GLN A 78 11.53 9.48 6.28
N ILE A 79 11.96 10.04 5.14
CA ILE A 79 13.04 11.04 5.09
C ILE A 79 12.63 12.30 5.86
N ALA A 80 11.42 12.82 5.61
CA ALA A 80 10.90 14.00 6.29
C ALA A 80 10.86 13.81 7.81
N GLU A 81 10.42 12.63 8.27
CA GLU A 81 10.40 12.34 9.70
C GLU A 81 11.81 12.22 10.30
N LYS A 82 12.74 11.56 9.59
CA LYS A 82 14.15 11.47 10.03
C LYS A 82 14.83 12.84 10.11
N LEU A 83 14.50 13.78 9.21
CA LEU A 83 15.00 15.15 9.26
C LEU A 83 14.49 15.90 10.51
N ILE A 84 13.25 15.65 10.92
CA ILE A 84 12.71 16.18 12.17
C ILE A 84 13.43 15.56 13.37
N GLU A 85 13.68 14.25 13.35
CA GLU A 85 14.43 13.58 14.42
C GLU A 85 15.86 14.12 14.54
N ALA A 86 16.56 14.35 13.43
CA ALA A 86 17.89 14.97 13.39
C ALA A 86 17.85 16.34 14.12
N LYS A 87 16.83 17.14 13.83
CA LYS A 87 16.63 18.45 14.46
C LYS A 87 16.33 18.36 15.95
N ILE A 88 15.54 17.37 16.39
CA ILE A 88 15.22 17.15 17.81
C ILE A 88 16.49 16.76 18.59
N LEU A 89 17.33 15.92 18.01
CA LEU A 89 18.56 15.42 18.63
C LEU A 89 19.75 16.38 18.49
N GLY A 90 19.66 17.37 17.58
CA GLY A 90 20.78 18.25 17.24
C GLY A 90 21.91 17.52 16.51
N MET A 91 21.57 16.53 15.69
CA MET A 91 22.50 15.66 14.96
C MET A 91 22.35 15.82 13.45
N GLU A 92 23.33 15.33 12.69
CA GLU A 92 23.22 15.27 11.24
C GLU A 92 22.31 14.10 10.80
N PHE A 93 21.69 14.22 9.62
CA PHE A 93 20.71 13.25 9.11
C PHE A 93 21.25 11.81 9.05
N GLU A 94 22.51 11.66 8.63
CA GLU A 94 23.20 10.37 8.48
C GLU A 94 23.46 9.68 9.82
N GLU A 95 23.50 10.44 10.91
CA GLU A 95 23.75 9.94 12.25
C GLU A 95 22.45 9.45 12.93
N VAL A 96 21.28 9.84 12.40
CA VAL A 96 19.98 9.44 12.93
C VAL A 96 19.73 7.95 12.69
N LYS A 97 19.73 7.18 13.78
CA LYS A 97 19.46 5.75 13.79
C LYS A 97 18.26 5.43 14.68
N PRO A 98 17.04 5.37 14.11
CA PRO A 98 15.84 4.99 14.86
C PRO A 98 16.03 3.62 15.51
N GLN A 99 15.57 3.49 16.75
CA GLN A 99 15.72 2.23 17.49
C GLN A 99 14.85 1.14 16.86
N SER A 100 15.44 -0.04 16.64
CA SER A 100 14.72 -1.21 16.16
C SER A 100 13.79 -1.74 17.23
N THR A 101 12.56 -2.04 16.84
CA THR A 101 11.61 -2.77 17.65
C THR A 101 11.79 -4.27 17.42
N ASN A 102 11.79 -5.06 18.50
CA ASN A 102 11.88 -6.52 18.41
C ASN A 102 10.47 -7.08 18.26
N PHE A 103 10.01 -7.28 17.03
CA PHE A 103 8.70 -7.88 16.76
C PHE A 103 8.81 -9.31 16.25
N LEU A 104 7.80 -10.11 16.63
CA LEU A 104 7.58 -11.41 16.01
C LEU A 104 6.97 -11.22 14.61
N PRO A 105 7.22 -12.12 13.64
CA PRO A 105 6.81 -11.96 12.24
C PRO A 105 5.30 -11.80 11.98
N TYR A 106 4.46 -12.04 12.99
CA TYR A 106 3.00 -12.05 12.87
C TYR A 106 2.31 -10.96 13.68
N GLU A 107 3.07 -10.15 14.43
CA GLU A 107 2.52 -9.07 15.23
C GLU A 107 2.45 -7.79 14.40
N ARG A 108 1.23 -7.27 14.20
CA ARG A 108 1.01 -6.03 13.48
C ARG A 108 0.86 -4.89 14.47
N LEU A 109 1.71 -3.88 14.35
CA LEU A 109 1.62 -2.68 15.16
C LEU A 109 0.51 -1.76 14.61
N TYR A 110 -0.27 -1.13 15.50
CA TYR A 110 -1.35 -0.22 15.13
C TYR A 110 -1.14 1.14 15.77
N CYS A 111 -1.44 2.20 15.03
CA CYS A 111 -1.43 3.55 15.57
C CYS A 111 -2.54 3.71 16.61
N ASP A 112 -2.20 4.16 17.82
CA ASP A 112 -3.16 4.35 18.89
C ASP A 112 -4.15 5.48 18.63
N THR A 113 -3.83 6.40 17.71
CA THR A 113 -4.70 7.52 17.33
C THR A 113 -5.68 7.14 16.23
N CYS A 114 -5.20 6.63 15.10
CA CYS A 114 -6.05 6.38 13.92
C CYS A 114 -6.42 4.91 13.72
N LYS A 115 -5.83 4.00 14.50
CA LYS A 115 -5.99 2.54 14.38
C LYS A 115 -5.57 1.98 13.01
N THR A 116 -4.91 2.77 12.17
CA THR A 116 -4.25 2.29 10.96
C THR A 116 -3.01 1.49 11.34
N PRO A 117 -2.75 0.35 10.67
CA PRO A 117 -1.53 -0.40 10.88
C PRO A 117 -0.27 0.42 10.54
N ILE A 118 0.75 0.29 11.37
CA ILE A 118 2.05 0.92 11.18
C ILE A 118 2.91 0.03 10.27
N PHE A 119 3.49 0.65 9.24
CA PHE A 119 4.31 -0.05 8.25
C PHE A 119 5.77 -0.20 8.67
N ASP A 120 6.42 0.88 9.13
CA ASP A 120 7.83 0.85 9.49
C ASP A 120 8.18 1.91 10.56
N LEU A 121 8.45 3.15 10.12
CA LEU A 121 8.76 4.24 11.04
C LEU A 121 7.52 4.72 11.78
N HIS A 122 7.67 4.92 13.07
CA HIS A 122 6.63 5.41 13.96
C HIS A 122 7.23 6.09 15.18
N ARG A 123 6.41 6.87 15.88
CA ARG A 123 6.81 7.46 17.16
C ARG A 123 6.17 6.71 18.32
N SER A 124 6.96 6.41 19.33
CA SER A 124 6.61 5.52 20.43
C SER A 124 6.95 6.15 21.78
N CYS A 125 6.05 6.04 22.75
CA CYS A 125 6.36 6.38 24.13
C CYS A 125 7.06 5.20 24.82
N SER A 126 8.27 5.40 25.31
CA SER A 126 9.01 4.38 26.08
C SER A 126 8.34 3.98 27.41
N SER A 127 7.44 4.82 27.94
CA SER A 127 6.82 4.61 29.26
C SER A 127 5.46 3.91 29.21
N CYS A 128 4.64 4.19 28.20
CA CYS A 128 3.28 3.62 28.11
C CYS A 128 3.00 2.90 26.78
N SER A 129 4.04 2.68 25.96
CA SER A 129 3.92 2.03 24.65
C SER A 129 2.83 2.63 23.76
N PHE A 130 2.66 3.95 23.84
CA PHE A 130 1.73 4.68 22.98
C PHE A 130 2.41 4.95 21.63
N ASP A 131 1.91 4.32 20.58
CA ASP A 131 2.51 4.30 19.25
C ASP A 131 1.64 5.08 18.24
N ILE A 132 2.25 5.98 17.47
CA ILE A 132 1.56 6.74 16.43
C ILE A 132 2.28 6.69 15.09
N CYS A 133 1.50 6.61 14.01
CA CYS A 133 2.04 6.63 12.65
C CYS A 133 2.52 8.02 12.23
N LEU A 134 3.32 8.08 11.15
CA LEU A 134 3.88 9.33 10.62
C LEU A 134 2.79 10.33 10.19
N ALA A 135 1.69 9.85 9.62
CA ALA A 135 0.56 10.70 9.24
C ALA A 135 -0.04 11.42 10.47
N CYS A 136 -0.30 10.69 11.56
CA CYS A 136 -0.75 11.31 12.80
C CYS A 136 0.29 12.26 13.38
N CYS A 137 1.60 11.94 13.30
CA CYS A 137 2.66 12.85 13.73
C CYS A 137 2.62 14.19 12.97
N LEU A 138 2.48 14.12 11.64
CA LEU A 138 2.39 15.30 10.77
C LEU A 138 1.14 16.13 11.10
N GLU A 139 0.00 15.48 11.29
CA GLU A 139 -1.26 16.13 11.68
C GLU A 139 -1.16 16.87 13.02
N ILE A 140 -0.54 16.24 14.02
CA ILE A 140 -0.31 16.84 15.34
C ILE A 140 0.56 18.09 15.21
N ARG A 141 1.65 18.04 14.42
CA ARG A 141 2.53 19.20 14.19
C ARG A 141 1.83 20.33 13.43
N ASN A 142 0.92 19.99 12.53
CA ASN A 142 0.14 20.96 11.76
C ASN A 142 -1.09 21.51 12.51
N GLY A 143 -1.38 21.00 13.71
CA GLY A 143 -2.57 21.38 14.48
C GLY A 143 -3.89 20.93 13.84
N LYS A 144 -3.86 19.91 12.97
CA LYS A 144 -5.02 19.43 12.19
C LYS A 144 -5.23 17.93 12.41
N LEU A 145 -5.92 17.56 13.49
CA LEU A 145 -6.30 16.17 13.78
C LEU A 145 -7.60 15.80 13.05
N GLN A 146 -7.55 15.67 11.73
CA GLN A 146 -8.75 15.46 10.92
C GLN A 146 -8.65 14.32 9.90
N ALA A 147 -7.47 13.83 9.51
CA ALA A 147 -7.37 12.95 8.35
C ALA A 147 -7.72 11.48 8.63
N CYS A 148 -8.00 11.14 9.89
CA CYS A 148 -8.34 9.78 10.32
C CYS A 148 -9.86 9.55 10.45
N GLN A 149 -10.71 10.47 9.95
CA GLN A 149 -12.17 10.41 10.14
C GLN A 149 -12.91 9.65 9.03
N GLU A 150 -12.30 9.44 7.87
CA GLU A 150 -12.96 8.71 6.78
C GLU A 150 -12.63 7.22 6.85
N ASP A 151 -13.48 6.47 7.56
CA ASP A 151 -13.59 5.02 7.41
C ASP A 151 -14.01 4.72 5.96
N VAL A 152 -13.05 4.61 5.04
CA VAL A 152 -13.31 4.02 3.73
C VAL A 152 -13.58 2.54 3.99
N SER A 153 -14.86 2.14 3.98
CA SER A 153 -15.23 0.73 4.08
C SER A 153 -14.74 0.01 2.82
N TRP A 154 -13.59 -0.65 2.92
CA TRP A 154 -13.21 -1.61 1.91
C TRP A 154 -14.13 -2.81 2.08
N ASN A 155 -15.08 -2.98 1.15
CA ASN A 155 -15.87 -4.20 1.02
C ASN A 155 -14.98 -5.35 0.50
N TYR A 156 -13.88 -5.62 1.19
CA TYR A 156 -12.98 -6.71 0.88
C TYR A 156 -13.64 -8.02 1.34
N THR A 157 -14.09 -8.81 0.36
CA THR A 157 -14.56 -10.16 0.64
C THR A 157 -13.35 -11.04 0.96
N ASN A 158 -13.16 -11.38 2.23
CA ASN A 158 -12.14 -12.33 2.64
C ASN A 158 -12.48 -13.72 2.08
N ARG A 159 -11.57 -14.28 1.28
CA ARG A 159 -11.72 -15.60 0.64
C ARG A 159 -10.79 -16.65 1.24
N GLY A 160 -10.30 -16.44 2.46
CA GLY A 160 -9.39 -17.37 3.12
C GLY A 160 -7.95 -17.28 2.62
N LEU A 161 -7.06 -18.02 3.31
CA LEU A 161 -5.63 -18.05 3.00
C LEU A 161 -5.35 -18.80 1.70
N GLU A 162 -6.17 -19.78 1.38
CA GLU A 162 -6.13 -20.59 0.16
C GLU A 162 -6.20 -19.68 -1.08
N TYR A 163 -7.10 -18.68 -1.06
CA TYR A 163 -7.19 -17.67 -2.11
C TYR A 163 -5.93 -16.80 -2.21
N ALA A 164 -5.31 -16.44 -1.07
CA ALA A 164 -4.08 -15.64 -1.05
C ALA A 164 -2.89 -16.38 -1.69
N HIS A 165 -2.90 -17.71 -1.65
CA HIS A 165 -1.89 -18.58 -2.27
C HIS A 165 -2.26 -19.06 -3.70
N GLY A 166 -3.39 -18.58 -4.24
CA GLY A 166 -3.79 -18.81 -5.64
C GLY A 166 -4.72 -20.01 -5.85
N GLU A 167 -5.25 -20.59 -4.79
CA GLU A 167 -6.27 -21.66 -4.84
C GLU A 167 -7.70 -21.07 -4.86
N GLU A 168 -8.70 -21.92 -5.12
CA GLU A 168 -10.12 -21.52 -4.99
C GLU A 168 -10.48 -21.44 -3.50
N GLY A 169 -10.42 -20.23 -2.93
CA GLY A 169 -10.85 -19.99 -1.55
C GLY A 169 -12.34 -19.66 -1.43
N GLU A 170 -12.97 -20.17 -0.37
CA GLU A 170 -14.37 -19.87 -0.01
C GLU A 170 -14.48 -18.54 0.75
N ILE A 171 -15.62 -17.86 0.65
CA ILE A 171 -15.86 -16.64 1.43
C ILE A 171 -15.86 -17.01 2.91
N VAL A 172 -14.88 -16.50 3.65
CA VAL A 172 -14.81 -16.70 5.10
C VAL A 172 -15.51 -15.52 5.75
N GLU A 173 -16.58 -15.79 6.51
CA GLU A 173 -17.12 -14.78 7.43
C GLU A 173 -16.06 -14.51 8.48
N MET A 174 -15.64 -13.24 8.57
CA MET A 174 -14.70 -12.81 9.58
C MET A 174 -15.38 -12.98 10.93
N THR A 175 -14.99 -14.00 11.71
CA THR A 175 -15.39 -14.13 13.11
C THR A 175 -14.75 -12.97 13.87
N ASP A 176 -15.47 -11.86 13.87
CA ASP A 176 -15.49 -10.75 14.82
C ASP A 176 -14.29 -10.74 15.79
N TYR A 177 -13.09 -10.44 15.27
CA TYR A 177 -12.13 -9.76 16.14
C TYR A 177 -12.78 -8.42 16.39
N ASN A 178 -13.40 -8.30 17.57
CA ASN A 178 -14.08 -7.10 18.02
C ASN A 178 -13.10 -5.92 18.00
N LEU A 179 -12.97 -5.24 16.86
CA LEU A 179 -12.69 -3.81 16.85
C LEU A 179 -13.99 -3.17 17.33
N ASN A 180 -14.16 -3.17 18.65
CA ASN A 180 -15.21 -2.43 19.31
C ASN A 180 -15.06 -0.96 18.91
N SER A 181 -15.79 -0.57 17.86
CA SER A 181 -15.93 0.79 17.34
C SER A 181 -16.52 1.77 18.37
N LYS A 182 -16.83 1.28 19.58
CA LYS A 182 -17.39 2.06 20.69
C LYS A 182 -16.36 2.61 21.66
N ASP A 183 -15.08 2.24 21.59
CA ASP A 183 -14.04 2.91 22.36
C ASP A 183 -13.33 3.96 21.50
N ARG A 184 -14.11 4.91 20.98
CA ARG A 184 -13.59 6.22 20.58
C ARG A 184 -13.26 6.98 21.87
N MET A 185 -12.27 6.51 22.63
CA MET A 185 -11.64 7.35 23.64
C MET A 185 -11.18 8.59 22.90
N LYS A 186 -11.73 9.75 23.30
CA LYS A 186 -11.34 11.07 22.84
C LYS A 186 -9.88 11.32 23.23
N VAL A 187 -8.94 10.77 22.49
CA VAL A 187 -7.54 11.16 22.51
C VAL A 187 -7.32 11.75 21.13
N PRO A 188 -7.10 13.07 20.94
CA PRO A 188 -6.12 13.85 21.70
C PRO A 188 -6.43 15.36 21.81
N SER A 189 -6.87 15.86 22.97
CA SER A 189 -6.73 17.28 23.31
C SER A 189 -5.38 17.61 23.96
N MET A 190 -4.50 16.60 24.16
CA MET A 190 -3.30 16.74 24.99
C MET A 190 -1.97 16.43 24.30
N LEU A 191 -1.96 15.78 23.13
CA LEU A 191 -0.72 15.65 22.35
C LEU A 191 -0.35 17.00 21.78
N LYS A 192 0.86 17.48 22.06
CA LYS A 192 1.34 18.79 21.62
C LYS A 192 2.70 18.65 20.98
N ALA A 193 2.83 19.24 19.80
CA ALA A 193 4.12 19.46 19.17
C ALA A 193 4.84 20.61 19.88
N MET A 194 6.11 20.40 20.22
CA MET A 194 6.99 21.40 20.82
C MET A 194 7.83 22.11 19.76
N GLU A 195 8.61 23.11 20.20
CA GLU A 195 9.67 23.69 19.38
C GLU A 195 10.65 22.58 18.93
N ALA A 196 11.21 22.71 17.73
CA ALA A 196 11.96 21.66 17.00
C ALA A 196 11.14 20.47 16.45
N GLY A 197 9.86 20.31 16.83
CA GLY A 197 8.96 19.31 16.23
C GLY A 197 8.83 17.99 16.99
N SER A 198 9.32 17.92 18.24
CA SER A 198 9.06 16.79 19.14
C SER A 198 7.59 16.75 19.53
N ILE A 199 7.08 15.56 19.85
CA ILE A 199 5.67 15.35 20.23
C ILE A 199 5.66 14.81 21.65
N THR A 200 5.06 15.57 22.56
CA THR A 200 4.90 15.19 23.97
C THR A 200 3.83 14.11 24.12
N CYS A 201 4.13 13.05 24.85
CA CYS A 201 3.14 12.03 25.18
C CYS A 201 2.15 12.53 26.23
N SER A 202 0.88 12.12 26.11
CA SER A 202 -0.17 12.47 27.07
C SER A 202 0.00 11.81 28.44
N CYS A 203 0.85 10.78 28.57
CA CYS A 203 1.14 10.15 29.86
C CYS A 203 2.04 11.01 30.77
N GLY A 204 2.65 12.07 30.22
CA GLY A 204 3.52 12.99 30.97
C GLY A 204 4.94 12.49 31.19
N ALA A 205 5.31 11.31 30.67
CA ALA A 205 6.63 10.72 30.89
C ALA A 205 7.73 11.22 29.93
N GLY A 206 7.38 11.99 28.90
CA GLY A 206 8.34 12.57 27.95
C GLY A 206 7.84 12.64 26.52
N ASP A 207 8.78 12.90 25.61
CA ASP A 207 8.54 12.99 24.16
C ASP A 207 8.53 11.60 23.52
N LEU A 208 7.81 11.47 22.40
CA LEU A 208 7.76 10.24 21.62
C LEU A 208 9.02 10.07 20.77
N GLU A 209 9.68 8.93 20.92
CA GLU A 209 10.92 8.58 20.24
C GLU A 209 10.65 7.95 18.87
N LEU A 210 11.49 8.23 17.88
CA LEU A 210 11.39 7.60 16.56
C LEU A 210 11.91 6.16 16.60
N LYS A 211 11.04 5.21 16.24
CA LYS A 211 11.32 3.78 16.16
C LYS A 211 11.08 3.25 14.76
N ARG A 212 11.61 2.06 14.49
CA ARG A 212 11.51 1.34 13.20
C ARG A 212 11.12 -0.12 13.39
N ILE A 213 10.47 -0.71 12.38
CA ILE A 213 10.11 -2.14 12.34
C ILE A 213 11.00 -2.88 11.33
N LEU A 214 11.24 -2.29 10.16
CA LEU A 214 12.01 -2.91 9.09
C LEU A 214 13.53 -2.66 9.27
N PRO A 215 14.40 -3.47 8.67
CA PRO A 215 15.85 -3.23 8.65
C PRO A 215 16.25 -1.90 8.01
N HIS A 216 17.44 -1.40 8.36
CA HIS A 216 17.99 -0.13 7.84
C HIS A 216 17.91 -0.04 6.31
N ASP A 217 17.51 1.13 5.81
CA ASP A 217 17.35 1.45 4.38
C ASP A 217 16.44 0.53 3.55
N CYS A 218 15.62 -0.31 4.19
CA CYS A 218 14.77 -1.26 3.46
C CYS A 218 13.85 -0.60 2.42
N VAL A 219 13.24 0.55 2.74
CA VAL A 219 12.34 1.27 1.83
C VAL A 219 13.10 1.96 0.71
N SER A 220 14.20 2.65 1.03
CA SER A 220 15.04 3.33 0.02
C SER A 220 15.67 2.33 -0.96
N ASP A 221 16.12 1.18 -0.46
CA ASP A 221 16.64 0.09 -1.28
C ASP A 221 15.56 -0.49 -2.19
N LEU A 222 14.33 -0.63 -1.68
CA LEU A 222 13.20 -1.10 -2.47
C LEU A 222 12.84 -0.11 -3.58
N VAL A 223 12.79 1.19 -3.29
CA VAL A 223 12.58 2.24 -4.30
C VAL A 223 13.63 2.12 -5.40
N LYS A 224 14.92 2.06 -5.04
CA LYS A 224 16.02 1.96 -6.00
C LYS A 224 15.89 0.73 -6.89
N LYS A 225 15.61 -0.45 -6.32
CA LYS A 225 15.41 -1.69 -7.08
C LYS A 225 14.23 -1.60 -8.05
N VAL A 226 13.13 -0.97 -7.62
CA VAL A 226 11.95 -0.78 -8.47
C VAL A 226 12.22 0.22 -9.59
N GLU A 227 12.99 1.28 -9.34
CA GLU A 227 13.43 2.22 -10.37
C GLU A 227 14.34 1.56 -11.41
N GLU A 228 15.32 0.78 -10.97
CA GLU A 228 16.23 0.04 -11.84
C GLU A 228 15.45 -0.98 -12.70
N ALA A 229 14.49 -1.70 -12.10
CA ALA A 229 13.63 -2.63 -12.83
C ALA A 229 12.73 -1.91 -13.85
N ALA A 230 12.08 -0.82 -13.45
CA ALA A 230 11.22 -0.04 -14.34
C ALA A 230 12.00 0.55 -15.53
N GLU A 231 13.24 0.98 -15.33
CA GLU A 231 14.09 1.47 -16.43
C GLU A 231 14.54 0.35 -17.35
N ALA A 232 14.89 -0.81 -16.81
CA ALA A 232 15.25 -1.99 -17.61
C ALA A 232 14.09 -2.47 -18.50
N SER A 233 12.85 -2.41 -18.02
CA SER A 233 11.67 -2.79 -18.79
C SER A 233 11.40 -1.85 -19.97
N LYS A 234 11.66 -0.54 -19.83
CA LYS A 234 11.53 0.42 -20.95
C LYS A 234 12.54 0.17 -22.07
N LEU A 235 13.73 -0.35 -21.75
CA LEU A 235 14.75 -0.70 -22.75
C LEU A 235 14.36 -1.95 -23.56
N LEU A 236 13.49 -2.80 -23.03
CA LEU A 236 13.00 -4.02 -23.71
C LEU A 236 11.78 -3.76 -24.60
N ASP A 237 11.02 -2.68 -24.37
CA ASP A 237 9.84 -2.28 -25.15
C ASP A 237 10.15 -1.40 -26.38
N SER A 238 11.42 -1.33 -26.81
CA SER A 238 11.74 -0.72 -28.11
C SER A 238 11.00 -1.49 -29.21
N PRO A 239 10.24 -0.83 -30.11
CA PRO A 239 9.48 -1.53 -31.13
C PRO A 239 10.42 -2.37 -31.98
N GLU A 240 10.21 -3.69 -32.00
CA GLU A 240 10.69 -4.53 -33.09
C GLU A 240 10.28 -3.82 -34.38
N THR A 241 11.27 -3.32 -35.12
CA THR A 241 11.07 -2.79 -36.46
C THR A 241 10.34 -3.85 -37.25
N ASP A 242 9.14 -3.50 -37.73
CA ASP A 242 8.32 -4.30 -38.62
C ASP A 242 9.22 -4.85 -39.75
N GLY A 243 9.63 -6.10 -39.60
CA GLY A 243 10.41 -6.81 -40.59
C GLY A 243 9.50 -7.09 -41.77
N ALA A 244 9.46 -6.17 -42.72
CA ALA A 244 8.84 -6.39 -44.01
C ALA A 244 9.40 -7.67 -44.62
N MET A 245 8.58 -8.72 -44.66
CA MET A 245 8.88 -9.97 -45.33
C MET A 245 8.85 -9.67 -46.85
N PRO A 246 9.95 -9.86 -47.61
CA PRO A 246 9.91 -9.66 -49.04
C PRO A 246 9.09 -10.79 -49.68
N LEU A 247 8.10 -10.40 -50.48
CA LEU A 247 7.38 -11.30 -51.36
C LEU A 247 8.36 -11.93 -52.36
N PHE A 248 8.50 -13.25 -52.30
CA PHE A 248 8.86 -14.10 -53.43
C PHE A 248 7.90 -15.28 -53.47
#